data_AF-A0A5J4TIV5-F1
#
_entry.id   AF-A0A5J4TIV5-F1
#
_cell.length_a   1.000
_cell.length_b   1.000
_cell.length_c   1.000
_cell.angle_alpha   90.00
_cell.angle_beta   90.00
_cell.angle_gamma   90.00
#
_symmetry.space_group_name_H-M   'P 1'
#
loop_
_entity.id
_entity.type
_entity.pdbx_description
1 polymer ?
#
loop_
_entity_poly.entity_id
_entity_poly.type
_entity_poly.pdbx_seq_one_letter_code
_entity_poly.pdbx_strand_id
1 'polypeptide(L)'
;MLGSRYVIGIREEIEVWDKKLTQLQDLLDEWVKCSRDASEQQEVQKRLEDYFETKRVKLPRFYFLSNDVVLQMLDQTAKARQFQPFMNKCFDSINALTFASEATITGEKNSDDEPINDPSPTLTPSGTNTYKVPLEKPDYVTTMISVENEYVQLTEPVYTHLPVETWLLKFESEMKNLVNFVIRQALDAFTHMKRTKRFFKCPALAILTVDQITWTLGCTNALDAKKTGVNQKDLEEFLDKNKKDLQETVILVNGQLASLERAAVNTLIIVGVHARDIVETLVKEKYSSSDAFELM
;
A
#
# COMPACT_ATOMS: atom_id res chain seq x y z
N MET A 1 41.46 -55.85 30.84
CA MET A 1 41.29 -57.23 30.34
C MET A 1 42.45 -57.70 29.45
N LEU A 2 42.98 -56.86 28.54
CA LEU A 2 44.04 -57.23 27.58
C LEU A 2 45.41 -57.60 28.17
N GLY A 3 45.66 -57.30 29.45
CA GLY A 3 46.90 -57.64 30.17
C GLY A 3 46.94 -59.05 30.77
N SER A 4 45.88 -59.85 30.63
CA SER A 4 45.81 -61.21 31.18
C SER A 4 46.17 -62.28 30.14
N ARG A 5 47.07 -63.19 30.51
CA ARG A 5 47.57 -64.30 29.67
C ARG A 5 46.49 -65.28 29.20
N TYR A 6 45.32 -65.30 29.84
CA TYR A 6 44.20 -66.19 29.52
C TYR A 6 43.29 -65.66 28.41
N VAL A 7 43.58 -64.47 27.88
CA VAL A 7 42.71 -63.74 26.92
C VAL A 7 43.18 -63.89 25.47
N ILE A 8 44.29 -64.61 25.23
CA ILE A 8 44.93 -64.73 23.91
C ILE A 8 43.99 -65.33 22.85
N GLY A 9 43.20 -66.35 23.20
CA GLY A 9 42.30 -67.03 22.26
C GLY A 9 41.06 -66.24 21.84
N ILE A 10 40.70 -65.17 22.57
CA ILE A 10 39.55 -64.30 22.29
C ILE A 10 39.98 -62.86 21.97
N ARG A 11 41.29 -62.63 21.80
CA ARG A 11 41.87 -61.29 21.60
C ARG A 11 41.34 -60.62 20.33
N GLU A 12 41.26 -61.35 19.22
CA GLU A 12 40.74 -60.83 17.96
C GLU A 12 39.28 -60.38 18.09
N GLU A 13 38.45 -61.15 18.78
CA GLU A 13 37.06 -60.76 19.07
C GLU A 13 36.99 -59.52 19.95
N ILE A 14 37.85 -59.43 20.98
CA ILE A 14 37.94 -58.24 21.84
C ILE A 14 38.36 -57.01 21.04
N GLU A 15 39.31 -57.11 20.12
CA GLU A 15 39.73 -55.98 19.27
C GLU A 15 38.64 -55.57 18.27
N VAL A 16 37.88 -56.54 17.73
CA VAL A 16 36.71 -56.26 16.89
C VAL A 16 35.61 -55.57 17.71
N TRP A 17 35.35 -56.04 18.93
CA TRP A 17 34.37 -55.42 19.81
C TRP A 17 34.81 -54.05 20.31
N ASP A 18 36.10 -53.84 20.58
CA ASP A 18 36.67 -52.53 20.94
C ASP A 18 36.45 -51.52 19.82
N LYS A 19 36.79 -51.86 18.57
CA LYS A 19 36.53 -51.02 17.40
C LYS A 19 35.04 -50.71 17.21
N LYS A 20 34.17 -51.72 17.36
CA LYS A 20 32.71 -51.52 17.28
C LYS A 20 32.20 -50.62 18.39
N LEU A 21 32.73 -50.75 19.61
CA LEU A 21 32.34 -49.94 20.74
C LEU A 21 32.79 -48.49 20.57
N THR A 22 34.01 -48.25 20.07
CA THR A 22 34.50 -46.90 19.75
C THR A 22 33.66 -46.26 18.65
N GLN A 23 33.37 -46.98 17.56
CA GLN A 23 32.50 -46.45 16.49
C GLN A 23 31.09 -46.14 16.98
N LEU A 24 30.52 -46.99 17.84
CA LEU A 24 29.21 -46.74 18.44
C LEU A 24 29.25 -45.53 19.37
N GLN A 25 30.33 -45.35 20.14
CA GLN A 25 30.54 -44.18 20.97
C GLN A 25 30.59 -42.90 20.13
N ASP A 26 31.37 -42.89 19.04
CA ASP A 26 31.47 -41.72 18.14
C ASP A 26 30.10 -41.36 17.53
N LEU A 27 29.34 -42.36 17.06
CA LEU A 27 27.99 -42.17 16.51
C LEU A 27 27.01 -41.67 17.57
N LEU A 28 27.11 -42.16 18.81
CA LEU A 28 26.25 -41.72 19.91
C LEU A 28 26.57 -40.27 20.29
N ASP A 29 27.84 -39.89 20.36
CA ASP A 29 28.27 -38.52 20.65
C ASP A 29 27.79 -37.56 19.55
N GLU A 30 27.90 -37.94 18.28
CA GLU A 30 27.39 -37.16 17.14
C GLU A 30 25.86 -37.05 17.17
N TRP A 31 25.16 -38.14 17.44
CA TRP A 31 23.70 -38.14 17.55
C TRP A 31 23.21 -37.29 18.73
N VAL A 32 23.84 -37.38 19.90
CA VAL A 32 23.52 -36.55 21.07
C VAL A 32 23.74 -35.07 20.74
N LYS A 33 24.84 -34.73 20.06
CA LYS A 33 25.10 -33.36 19.61
C LYS A 33 24.01 -32.87 18.65
N CYS A 34 23.70 -33.65 17.62
CA CYS A 34 22.67 -33.30 16.64
C CYS A 34 21.28 -33.16 17.30
N SER A 35 20.95 -34.03 18.25
CA SER A 35 19.69 -33.99 18.99
C SER A 35 19.57 -32.71 19.83
N ARG A 36 20.65 -32.28 20.48
CA ARG A 36 20.70 -31.01 21.22
C ARG A 36 20.54 -29.81 20.30
N ASP A 37 21.31 -29.76 19.20
CA ASP A 37 21.27 -28.64 18.25
C ASP A 37 19.86 -28.52 17.61
N ALA A 38 19.21 -29.65 17.30
CA ALA A 38 17.83 -29.67 16.81
C ALA A 38 16.83 -29.14 17.85
N SER A 39 17.00 -29.48 19.12
CA SER A 39 16.15 -28.98 20.22
C SER A 39 16.30 -27.46 20.41
N GLU A 40 17.53 -26.95 20.36
CA GLU A 40 17.81 -25.51 20.46
C GLU A 40 17.18 -24.73 19.29
N GLN A 41 17.26 -25.26 18.07
CA GLN A 41 16.61 -24.67 16.90
C GLN A 41 15.09 -24.63 17.03
N GLN A 42 14.47 -25.68 17.57
CA GLN A 42 13.01 -25.70 17.80
C GLN A 42 12.59 -24.61 18.79
N GLU A 43 13.36 -24.40 19.87
CA GLU A 43 13.07 -23.36 20.85
C GLU A 43 13.22 -21.96 20.25
N VAL A 44 14.25 -21.71 19.44
CA VAL A 44 14.41 -20.43 18.73
C VAL A 44 13.25 -20.20 17.77
N GLN A 45 12.84 -21.21 17.01
CA GLN A 45 11.72 -21.10 16.07
C GLN A 45 10.41 -20.78 16.79
N LYS A 46 10.16 -21.42 17.92
CA LYS A 46 8.96 -21.15 18.74
C LYS A 46 8.93 -19.71 19.24
N ARG A 47 10.03 -19.24 19.84
CA ARG A 47 10.13 -17.86 20.33
C ARG A 47 9.98 -16.83 19.22
N LEU A 48 10.51 -17.15 18.03
CA LEU A 48 10.40 -16.29 16.87
C LEU A 48 8.94 -16.19 16.38
N GLU A 49 8.22 -17.32 16.37
CA GLU A 49 6.80 -17.33 16.00
C GLU A 49 5.95 -16.56 17.03
N ASP A 50 6.19 -16.75 18.33
CA ASP A 50 5.52 -15.98 19.40
C ASP A 50 5.77 -14.46 19.25
N TYR A 51 7.00 -14.08 18.85
CA TYR A 51 7.35 -12.70 18.57
C TYR A 51 6.64 -12.16 17.32
N PHE A 52 6.57 -12.93 16.23
CA PHE A 52 5.82 -12.53 15.04
C PHE A 52 4.34 -12.38 15.33
N GLU A 53 3.76 -13.27 16.13
CA GLU A 53 2.34 -13.18 16.48
C GLU A 53 2.05 -11.89 17.25
N THR A 54 2.94 -11.51 18.18
CA THR A 54 2.87 -10.22 18.87
C THR A 54 2.90 -9.03 17.90
N LYS A 55 3.67 -9.12 16.82
CA LYS A 55 3.75 -8.08 15.78
C LYS A 55 2.55 -8.08 14.84
N ARG A 56 2.04 -9.26 14.46
CA ARG A 56 0.87 -9.44 13.60
C ARG A 56 -0.42 -8.97 14.26
N VAL A 57 -0.58 -9.19 15.57
CA VAL A 57 -1.71 -8.65 16.33
C VAL A 57 -1.73 -7.12 16.30
N LYS A 58 -0.55 -6.47 16.33
CA LYS A 58 -0.46 -5.00 16.24
C LYS A 58 -0.71 -4.48 14.84
N LEU A 59 -0.16 -5.14 13.82
CA LEU A 59 -0.34 -4.78 12.42
C LEU A 59 -0.84 -6.00 11.63
N PRO A 60 -2.17 -6.21 11.52
CA PRO A 60 -2.75 -7.39 10.87
C PRO A 60 -2.34 -7.59 9.41
N ARG A 61 -1.87 -6.54 8.73
CA ARG A 61 -1.31 -6.64 7.37
C ARG A 61 -0.12 -7.62 7.29
N PHE A 62 0.58 -7.87 8.40
CA PHE A 62 1.67 -8.86 8.45
C PHE A 62 1.23 -10.32 8.34
N TYR A 63 -0.08 -10.64 8.48
CA TYR A 63 -0.58 -11.99 8.20
C TYR A 63 -0.49 -12.36 6.72
N PHE A 64 -0.42 -11.38 5.80
CA PHE A 64 -0.32 -11.61 4.36
C PHE A 64 1.12 -11.72 3.85
N LEU A 65 2.11 -11.64 4.76
CA LEU A 65 3.52 -11.66 4.45
C LEU A 65 4.17 -12.95 4.97
N SER A 66 5.13 -13.48 4.21
CA SER A 66 5.98 -14.58 4.69
C SER A 66 6.85 -14.14 5.88
N ASN A 67 7.16 -15.06 6.79
CA ASN A 67 8.03 -14.82 7.95
C ASN A 67 9.35 -14.12 7.57
N ASP A 68 9.98 -14.55 6.46
CA ASP A 68 11.24 -13.96 5.97
C ASP A 68 11.10 -12.47 5.61
N VAL A 69 9.95 -12.07 5.08
CA VAL A 69 9.67 -10.68 4.70
C VAL A 69 9.42 -9.85 5.95
N VAL A 70 8.65 -10.39 6.91
CA VAL A 70 8.41 -9.74 8.21
C VAL A 70 9.73 -9.53 8.97
N LEU A 71 10.65 -10.50 8.92
CA LEU A 71 12.00 -10.36 9.47
C LEU A 71 12.79 -9.24 8.81
N GLN A 72 12.84 -9.22 7.47
CA GLN A 72 13.56 -8.17 6.73
C GLN A 72 13.00 -6.78 7.05
N MET A 73 11.68 -6.66 7.16
CA MET A 73 11.01 -5.43 7.60
C MET A 73 11.45 -5.04 9.03
N LEU A 74 11.44 -5.97 9.98
CA LEU A 74 11.79 -5.70 11.38
C LEU A 74 13.29 -5.38 11.57
N ASP A 75 14.16 -5.95 10.75
CA ASP A 75 15.59 -5.65 10.72
C ASP A 75 15.88 -4.22 10.21
N GLN A 76 15.11 -3.77 9.22
CA GLN A 76 15.30 -2.46 8.58
C GLN A 76 14.62 -1.29 9.31
N THR A 77 14.19 -1.48 10.56
CA THR A 77 13.47 -0.46 11.36
C THR A 77 14.23 0.86 11.53
N ALA A 78 15.56 0.85 11.41
CA ALA A 78 16.37 2.07 11.49
C ALA A 78 16.36 2.93 10.21
N LYS A 79 15.93 2.39 9.06
CA LYS A 79 16.01 3.05 7.75
C LYS A 79 14.68 2.95 7.00
N ALA A 80 13.78 3.88 7.27
CA ALA A 80 12.45 3.91 6.66
C ALA A 80 12.44 3.89 5.12
N ARG A 81 13.45 4.45 4.46
CA ARG A 81 13.57 4.39 2.98
C ARG A 81 13.73 2.97 2.45
N GLN A 82 14.31 2.06 3.25
CA GLN A 82 14.46 0.66 2.86
C GLN A 82 13.13 -0.11 2.91
N PHE A 83 12.07 0.48 3.49
CA PHE A 83 10.73 -0.08 3.47
C PHE A 83 9.99 0.06 2.13
N GLN A 84 10.48 0.87 1.18
CA GLN A 84 9.84 1.05 -0.12
C GLN A 84 9.45 -0.23 -0.87
N PRO A 85 10.33 -1.24 -1.05
CA PRO A 85 9.98 -2.49 -1.74
C PRO A 85 8.91 -3.33 -1.02
N PHE A 86 8.56 -2.95 0.20
CA PHE A 86 7.58 -3.63 1.03
C PHE A 86 6.23 -2.91 1.07
N MET A 87 6.18 -1.63 0.65
CA MET A 87 4.96 -0.83 0.71
C MET A 87 3.84 -1.43 -0.15
N ASN A 88 4.15 -1.87 -1.36
CA ASN A 88 3.20 -2.52 -2.27
C ASN A 88 2.75 -3.92 -1.80
N LYS A 89 3.42 -4.51 -0.81
CA LYS A 89 3.01 -5.78 -0.17
C LYS A 89 2.11 -5.54 1.04
N CYS A 90 2.28 -4.41 1.73
CA CYS A 90 1.51 -4.06 2.92
C CYS A 90 0.23 -3.29 2.59
N PHE A 91 0.26 -2.45 1.56
CA PHE A 91 -0.83 -1.56 1.20
C PHE A 91 -1.23 -1.76 -0.25
N ASP A 92 -2.48 -2.16 -0.45
CA ASP A 92 -3.08 -2.23 -1.77
C ASP A 92 -3.09 -0.83 -2.41
N SER A 93 -2.73 -0.77 -3.69
CA SER A 93 -2.71 0.45 -4.51
C SER A 93 -1.68 1.52 -4.14
N ILE A 94 -0.79 1.27 -3.18
CA ILE A 94 0.38 2.12 -2.93
C ILE A 94 1.61 1.54 -3.62
N ASN A 95 2.26 2.36 -4.45
CA ASN A 95 3.49 1.99 -5.14
C ASN A 95 4.73 2.42 -4.34
N ALA A 96 4.76 3.68 -3.91
CA ALA A 96 5.93 4.27 -3.27
C ALA A 96 5.56 5.45 -2.35
N LEU A 97 6.48 5.79 -1.46
CA LEU A 97 6.41 6.96 -0.59
C LEU A 97 7.49 7.99 -0.91
N THR A 98 7.21 9.27 -0.68
CA THR A 98 8.24 10.31 -0.66
C THR A 98 8.60 10.65 0.78
N PHE A 99 9.90 10.82 1.04
CA PHE A 99 10.43 11.11 2.37
C PHE A 99 11.08 12.50 2.38
N ALA A 100 10.86 13.26 3.44
CA ALA A 100 11.49 14.56 3.66
C ALA A 100 12.25 14.58 5.00
N SER A 101 13.26 15.45 5.09
CA SER A 101 13.94 15.76 6.35
C SER A 101 13.15 16.80 7.13
N GLU A 102 13.40 16.88 8.44
CA GLU A 102 12.79 17.89 9.31
C GLU A 102 13.10 19.32 8.81
N ALA A 103 14.33 19.60 8.38
CA ALA A 103 14.74 20.90 7.82
C ALA A 103 13.93 21.30 6.56
N THR A 104 13.58 20.32 5.72
CA THR A 104 12.73 20.55 4.53
C THR A 104 11.30 20.92 4.91
N ILE A 105 10.79 20.33 6.01
CA ILE A 105 9.42 20.56 6.50
C ILE A 105 9.29 21.90 7.22
N THR A 106 10.30 22.28 8.03
CA THR A 106 10.30 23.55 8.79
C THR A 106 10.60 24.77 7.94
N GLY A 107 10.97 24.59 6.66
CA GLY A 107 11.21 25.67 5.73
C GLY A 107 12.50 26.45 6.00
N GLU A 108 13.47 25.84 6.70
CA GLU A 108 14.83 26.37 6.76
C GLU A 108 15.46 26.27 5.37
N LYS A 109 15.31 27.35 4.59
CA LYS A 109 16.09 27.53 3.38
C LYS A 109 17.56 27.61 3.80
N ASN A 110 18.30 26.54 3.59
CA ASN A 110 19.73 26.69 3.37
C ASN A 110 19.86 27.54 2.10
N SER A 111 20.21 28.81 2.28
CA SER A 111 20.75 29.63 1.21
C SER A 111 22.01 28.92 0.74
N ASP A 112 21.91 28.22 -0.40
CA ASP A 112 22.98 27.85 -1.34
C ASP A 112 22.70 26.46 -1.94
N ASP A 113 21.67 26.33 -2.79
CA ASP A 113 21.61 25.21 -3.74
C ASP A 113 20.85 25.60 -5.02
N GLU A 114 21.57 25.52 -6.14
CA GLU A 114 21.09 25.67 -7.52
C GLU A 114 20.11 24.54 -7.90
N PRO A 115 19.15 24.78 -8.81
CA PRO A 115 18.17 23.78 -9.21
C PRO A 115 18.80 22.73 -10.14
N ILE A 116 19.02 21.51 -9.63
CA ILE A 116 19.41 20.35 -10.45
C ILE A 116 18.17 19.81 -11.18
N ASN A 117 18.12 20.07 -12.48
CA ASN A 117 17.20 19.48 -13.45
C ASN A 117 17.82 18.16 -13.97
N ASP A 118 17.10 17.04 -13.87
CA ASP A 118 17.52 15.72 -14.38
C ASP A 118 17.43 15.68 -15.92
N PRO A 119 18.35 15.01 -16.68
CA PRO A 119 18.09 13.61 -17.08
C PRO A 119 19.32 12.69 -17.34
N SER A 120 19.20 11.41 -16.93
CA SER A 120 19.82 10.16 -17.48
C SER A 120 21.34 9.86 -17.30
N PRO A 121 21.75 8.59 -17.06
CA PRO A 121 23.17 8.23 -16.88
C PRO A 121 23.82 7.69 -18.17
N THR A 122 24.94 8.29 -18.57
CA THR A 122 25.95 7.66 -19.43
C THR A 122 27.24 7.47 -18.61
N LEU A 123 27.84 6.28 -18.73
CA LEU A 123 29.04 5.83 -18.02
C LEU A 123 30.29 6.67 -18.34
N THR A 124 31.12 6.99 -17.34
CA THR A 124 32.55 6.60 -17.21
C THR A 124 33.22 7.23 -15.96
N PRO A 125 34.36 6.68 -15.48
CA PRO A 125 34.75 6.76 -14.06
C PRO A 125 36.01 7.59 -13.79
N SER A 126 36.07 8.23 -12.62
CA SER A 126 37.24 8.46 -11.75
C SER A 126 37.17 9.81 -11.07
N GLY A 127 37.50 9.83 -9.78
CA GLY A 127 37.76 11.06 -9.05
C GLY A 127 37.22 11.03 -7.64
N THR A 128 37.96 10.39 -6.74
CA THR A 128 37.78 10.44 -5.29
C THR A 128 37.79 11.89 -4.79
N ASN A 129 36.67 12.36 -4.25
CA ASN A 129 36.69 13.36 -3.18
C ASN A 129 35.45 13.19 -2.30
N THR A 130 35.61 12.45 -1.21
CA THR A 130 34.58 12.21 -0.21
C THR A 130 34.42 13.45 0.67
N TYR A 131 33.60 14.39 0.23
CA TYR A 131 32.94 15.31 1.15
C TYR A 131 31.74 14.57 1.73
N LYS A 132 31.96 13.91 2.87
CA LYS A 132 30.86 13.44 3.73
C LYS A 132 30.18 14.69 4.29
N VAL A 133 29.16 15.18 3.60
CA VAL A 133 28.10 15.97 4.21
C VAL A 133 27.53 15.13 5.36
N PRO A 134 27.38 15.66 6.59
CA PRO A 134 26.74 14.92 7.68
C PRO A 134 25.38 14.41 7.20
N LEU A 135 25.13 13.10 7.36
CA LEU A 135 23.85 12.50 6.98
C LEU A 135 22.73 13.15 7.82
N GLU A 136 22.03 14.13 7.25
CA GLU A 136 20.75 14.59 7.78
C GLU A 136 19.75 13.44 7.69
N LYS A 137 19.14 13.13 8.84
CA LYS A 137 18.26 11.97 9.02
C LYS A 137 16.98 12.13 8.17
N PRO A 138 16.51 11.09 7.45
CA PRO A 138 15.28 11.17 6.66
C PRO A 138 14.06 10.69 7.47
N ASP A 139 13.31 11.60 8.07
CA ASP A 139 12.53 11.21 9.26
C ASP A 139 11.01 11.24 9.05
N TYR A 140 10.51 11.66 7.88
CA TYR A 140 9.08 11.79 7.65
C TYR A 140 8.63 11.30 6.28
N VAL A 141 7.52 10.58 6.24
CA VAL A 141 6.74 10.35 5.01
C VAL A 141 5.87 11.59 4.77
N THR A 142 5.95 12.16 3.56
CA THR A 142 5.19 13.38 3.20
C THR A 142 4.22 13.18 2.05
N THR A 143 4.43 12.18 1.21
CA THR A 143 3.63 11.97 0.00
C THR A 143 3.48 10.48 -0.26
N MET A 144 2.28 10.06 -0.65
CA MET A 144 2.02 8.72 -1.15
C MET A 144 1.89 8.76 -2.68
N ILE A 145 2.40 7.71 -3.31
CA ILE A 145 2.38 7.52 -4.76
C ILE A 145 1.61 6.24 -5.04
N SER A 146 0.53 6.32 -5.80
CA SER A 146 -0.29 5.17 -6.16
C SER A 146 0.37 4.31 -7.25
N VAL A 147 -0.18 3.12 -7.50
CA VAL A 147 0.24 2.24 -8.61
C VAL A 147 -0.02 2.82 -10.00
N GLU A 148 -0.97 3.75 -10.11
CA GLU A 148 -1.26 4.54 -11.29
C GLU A 148 -0.32 5.76 -11.44
N ASN A 149 0.66 5.90 -10.54
CA ASN A 149 1.54 7.06 -10.40
C ASN A 149 0.79 8.36 -10.08
N GLU A 150 -0.27 8.27 -9.29
CA GLU A 150 -0.91 9.44 -8.71
C GLU A 150 -0.17 9.88 -7.43
N TYR A 151 0.20 11.15 -7.37
CA TYR A 151 0.91 11.73 -6.23
C TYR A 151 -0.07 12.48 -5.33
N VAL A 152 -0.14 12.12 -4.06
CA VAL A 152 -0.98 12.82 -3.09
C VAL A 152 -0.17 13.12 -1.83
N GLN A 153 -0.06 14.41 -1.52
CA GLN A 153 0.64 14.88 -0.33
C GLN A 153 -0.19 14.61 0.92
N LEU A 154 0.44 14.07 1.97
CA LEU A 154 -0.18 13.88 3.27
C LEU A 154 -0.54 15.22 3.91
N THR A 155 -1.66 15.24 4.62
CA THR A 155 -2.06 16.42 5.42
C THR A 155 -1.03 16.69 6.51
N GLU A 156 -0.62 15.64 7.23
CA GLU A 156 0.42 15.70 8.25
C GLU A 156 1.55 14.72 7.92
N PRO A 157 2.83 15.16 7.96
CA PRO A 157 3.97 14.27 7.77
C PRO A 157 4.05 13.18 8.86
N VAL A 158 4.37 11.95 8.47
CA VAL A 158 4.42 10.81 9.39
C VAL A 158 5.85 10.49 9.79
N TYR A 159 6.17 10.66 11.07
CA TYR A 159 7.50 10.38 11.61
C TYR A 159 7.86 8.88 11.60
N THR A 160 9.02 8.53 11.03
CA THR A 160 9.38 7.14 10.70
C THR A 160 10.33 6.44 11.67
N HIS A 161 10.89 7.13 12.68
CA HIS A 161 11.79 6.52 13.68
C HIS A 161 11.08 5.83 14.84
N LEU A 162 9.80 5.52 14.67
CA LEU A 162 9.05 4.69 15.60
C LEU A 162 9.21 3.22 15.21
N PRO A 163 8.85 2.26 16.08
CA PRO A 163 8.73 0.87 15.68
C PRO A 163 7.89 0.75 14.40
N VAL A 164 8.26 -0.17 13.50
CA VAL A 164 7.63 -0.29 12.18
C VAL A 164 6.11 -0.33 12.27
N GLU A 165 5.58 -1.14 13.18
CA GLU A 165 4.14 -1.26 13.36
C GLU A 165 3.48 0.08 13.72
N THR A 166 4.19 0.94 14.45
CA THR A 166 3.65 2.20 14.96
C THR A 166 3.59 3.25 13.87
N TRP A 167 4.68 3.46 13.11
CA TRP A 167 4.66 4.47 12.06
C TRP A 167 3.82 4.01 10.86
N LEU A 168 3.76 2.70 10.55
CA LEU A 168 2.86 2.19 9.51
C LEU A 168 1.38 2.35 9.88
N LEU A 169 1.01 2.14 11.15
CA LEU A 169 -0.35 2.41 11.62
C LEU A 169 -0.68 3.92 11.57
N LYS A 170 0.28 4.78 11.93
CA LYS A 170 0.11 6.24 11.79
C LYS A 170 -0.04 6.64 10.33
N PHE A 171 0.78 6.08 9.44
CA PHE A 171 0.67 6.28 8.01
C PHE A 171 -0.70 5.82 7.48
N GLU A 172 -1.20 4.66 7.91
CA GLU A 172 -2.54 4.20 7.53
C GLU A 172 -3.64 5.17 8.00
N SER A 173 -3.52 5.69 9.22
CA SER A 173 -4.44 6.70 9.74
C SER A 173 -4.41 7.97 8.90
N GLU A 174 -3.22 8.48 8.60
CA GLU A 174 -3.05 9.69 7.79
C GLU A 174 -3.49 9.50 6.34
N MET A 175 -3.30 8.31 5.77
CA MET A 175 -3.84 7.96 4.45
C MET A 175 -5.37 8.05 4.44
N LYS A 176 -6.05 7.52 5.46
CA LYS A 176 -7.53 7.61 5.58
C LYS A 176 -7.99 9.05 5.76
N ASN A 177 -7.30 9.81 6.61
CA ASN A 177 -7.58 11.23 6.85
C ASN A 177 -7.43 12.05 5.56
N LEU A 178 -6.32 11.85 4.84
CA LEU A 178 -6.03 12.50 3.58
C LEU A 178 -7.07 12.19 2.52
N VAL A 179 -7.39 10.91 2.27
CA VAL A 179 -8.39 10.53 1.26
C VAL A 179 -9.74 11.16 1.59
N ASN A 180 -10.15 11.17 2.86
CA ASN A 180 -11.38 11.83 3.28
C ASN A 180 -11.33 13.36 3.03
N PHE A 181 -10.22 14.01 3.38
CA PHE A 181 -10.01 15.43 3.16
C PHE A 181 -10.08 15.80 1.68
N VAL A 182 -9.37 15.06 0.82
CA VAL A 182 -9.36 15.29 -0.63
C VAL A 182 -10.74 15.09 -1.24
N ILE A 183 -11.49 14.04 -0.84
CA ILE A 183 -12.86 13.83 -1.32
C ILE A 183 -13.77 14.98 -0.91
N ARG A 184 -13.66 15.49 0.33
CA ARG A 184 -14.45 16.65 0.79
C ARG A 184 -14.11 17.92 0.01
N GLN A 185 -12.82 18.17 -0.23
CA GLN A 185 -12.39 19.30 -1.05
C GLN A 185 -12.89 19.17 -2.49
N ALA A 186 -12.87 17.96 -3.05
CA ALA A 186 -13.43 17.69 -4.37
C ALA A 186 -14.96 17.88 -4.42
N LEU A 187 -15.70 17.48 -3.38
CA LEU A 187 -17.15 17.73 -3.29
C LEU A 187 -17.48 19.24 -3.33
N ASP A 188 -16.75 20.06 -2.60
CA ASP A 188 -16.90 21.52 -2.62
C ASP A 188 -16.55 22.11 -4.01
N ALA A 189 -15.53 21.57 -4.67
CA ALA A 189 -15.24 21.96 -6.05
C ALA A 189 -16.36 21.56 -7.02
N PHE A 190 -17.04 20.42 -6.81
CA PHE A 190 -18.14 19.94 -7.66
C PHE A 190 -19.42 20.77 -7.54
N THR A 191 -19.68 21.41 -6.40
CA THR A 191 -20.85 22.28 -6.22
C THR A 191 -20.63 23.67 -6.84
N HIS A 192 -19.38 24.14 -6.89
CA HIS A 192 -19.07 25.53 -7.24
C HIS A 192 -18.37 25.73 -8.59
N MET A 193 -17.87 24.66 -9.24
CA MET A 193 -17.07 24.76 -10.48
C MET A 193 -17.63 23.93 -11.63
N LYS A 194 -17.43 24.41 -12.86
CA LYS A 194 -17.73 23.66 -14.09
C LYS A 194 -16.86 22.40 -14.20
N ARG A 195 -17.43 21.33 -14.79
CA ARG A 195 -16.81 19.99 -14.93
C ARG A 195 -15.43 20.00 -15.59
N THR A 196 -15.22 20.88 -16.56
CA THR A 196 -13.93 21.03 -17.26
C THR A 196 -12.82 21.67 -16.42
N LYS A 197 -13.16 22.50 -15.43
CA LYS A 197 -12.18 23.20 -14.59
C LYS A 197 -11.84 22.46 -13.30
N ARG A 198 -12.76 21.65 -12.77
CA ARG A 198 -12.54 20.87 -11.53
C ARG A 198 -11.55 19.71 -11.75
N PHE A 199 -11.50 19.17 -12.96
CA PHE A 199 -10.71 17.97 -13.28
C PHE A 199 -9.20 18.15 -13.00
N PHE A 200 -8.67 19.36 -13.23
CA PHE A 200 -7.25 19.65 -13.05
C PHE A 200 -6.87 20.10 -11.63
N LYS A 201 -7.84 20.20 -10.71
CA LYS A 201 -7.60 20.66 -9.33
C LYS A 201 -7.65 19.55 -8.30
N CYS A 202 -8.25 18.42 -8.66
CA CYS A 202 -8.48 17.31 -7.75
C CYS A 202 -7.73 16.08 -8.26
N PRO A 203 -7.21 15.23 -7.36
CA PRO A 203 -6.75 13.89 -7.73
C PRO A 203 -7.83 13.10 -8.49
N ALA A 204 -7.42 12.30 -9.46
CA ALA A 204 -8.23 11.42 -10.28
C ALA A 204 -9.15 10.52 -9.44
N LEU A 205 -8.61 9.89 -8.38
CA LEU A 205 -9.40 9.05 -7.48
C LEU A 205 -10.57 9.81 -6.85
N ALA A 206 -10.32 11.05 -6.41
CA ALA A 206 -11.35 11.88 -5.79
C ALA A 206 -12.42 12.29 -6.79
N ILE A 207 -12.03 12.62 -8.03
CA ILE A 207 -12.98 12.98 -9.09
C ILE A 207 -13.92 11.81 -9.40
N LEU A 208 -13.38 10.60 -9.56
CA LEU A 208 -14.17 9.39 -9.83
C LEU A 208 -15.14 9.11 -8.69
N THR A 209 -14.67 9.20 -7.45
CA THR A 209 -15.49 8.93 -6.26
C THR A 209 -16.61 9.96 -6.12
N VAL A 210 -16.30 11.25 -6.29
CA VAL A 210 -17.29 12.33 -6.17
C VAL A 210 -18.33 12.27 -7.30
N ASP A 211 -17.94 11.86 -8.50
CA ASP A 211 -18.88 11.65 -9.61
C ASP A 211 -19.92 10.58 -9.25
N GLN A 212 -19.48 9.45 -8.68
CA GLN A 212 -20.39 8.40 -8.18
C GLN A 212 -21.30 8.89 -7.06
N ILE A 213 -20.75 9.56 -6.04
CA ILE A 213 -21.54 10.12 -4.93
C ILE A 213 -22.62 11.09 -5.46
N THR A 214 -22.23 11.99 -6.36
CA THR A 214 -23.13 13.00 -6.92
C THR A 214 -24.21 12.36 -7.79
N TRP A 215 -23.85 11.33 -8.56
CA TRP A 215 -24.80 10.59 -9.37
C TRP A 215 -25.81 9.84 -8.51
N THR A 216 -25.36 9.04 -7.54
CA THR A 216 -26.25 8.30 -6.62
C THR A 216 -27.18 9.24 -5.87
N LEU A 217 -26.66 10.35 -5.32
CA LEU A 217 -27.47 11.35 -4.65
C LEU A 217 -28.49 12.00 -5.61
N GLY A 218 -28.09 12.25 -6.86
CA GLY A 218 -28.98 12.76 -7.89
C GLY A 218 -30.11 11.80 -8.24
N CYS A 219 -29.82 10.50 -8.37
CA CYS A 219 -30.82 9.45 -8.55
C CYS A 219 -31.80 9.40 -7.37
N THR A 220 -31.29 9.35 -6.14
CA THR A 220 -32.14 9.34 -4.93
C THR A 220 -33.03 10.57 -4.84
N ASN A 221 -32.47 11.77 -5.09
CA ASN A 221 -33.25 13.00 -5.07
C ASN A 221 -34.32 13.04 -6.16
N ALA A 222 -34.01 12.56 -7.38
CA ALA A 222 -34.97 12.50 -8.47
C ALA A 222 -36.08 11.46 -8.22
N LEU A 223 -35.76 10.35 -7.55
CA LEU A 223 -36.72 9.30 -7.18
C LEU A 223 -37.58 9.66 -5.98
N ASP A 224 -37.04 10.39 -4.99
CA ASP A 224 -37.70 10.67 -3.71
C ASP A 224 -38.19 12.13 -3.57
N ALA A 225 -38.21 12.89 -4.67
CA ALA A 225 -38.75 14.25 -4.72
C ALA A 225 -40.25 14.29 -4.30
N LYS A 226 -40.50 14.48 -2.99
CA LYS A 226 -41.78 14.72 -2.28
C LYS A 226 -43.06 14.13 -2.90
N LYS A 227 -43.64 13.12 -2.22
CA LYS A 227 -45.06 12.77 -1.89
C LYS A 227 -46.26 13.14 -2.80
N THR A 228 -46.12 13.85 -3.92
CA THR A 228 -47.23 14.37 -4.72
C THR A 228 -47.07 13.98 -6.18
N GLY A 229 -47.20 12.69 -6.47
CA GLY A 229 -47.55 12.19 -7.80
C GLY A 229 -46.57 12.52 -8.94
N VAL A 230 -45.87 11.47 -9.37
CA VAL A 230 -45.09 11.37 -10.61
C VAL A 230 -43.79 12.20 -10.62
N ASN A 231 -42.73 11.52 -10.19
CA ASN A 231 -41.32 11.94 -10.15
C ASN A 231 -40.62 11.85 -11.52
N GLN A 232 -41.40 11.61 -12.57
CA GLN A 232 -40.90 11.36 -13.93
C GLN A 232 -40.15 12.57 -14.48
N LYS A 233 -40.65 13.78 -14.22
CA LYS A 233 -40.05 15.00 -14.74
C LYS A 233 -38.67 15.25 -14.14
N ASP A 234 -38.50 15.03 -12.84
CA ASP A 234 -37.22 15.22 -12.16
C ASP A 234 -36.19 14.17 -12.62
N LEU A 235 -36.64 12.93 -12.89
CA LEU A 235 -35.81 11.90 -13.52
C LEU A 235 -35.42 12.24 -14.96
N GLU A 236 -36.33 12.80 -15.76
CA GLU A 236 -36.05 13.27 -17.13
C GLU A 236 -35.06 14.44 -17.12
N GLU A 237 -35.23 15.42 -16.23
CA GLU A 237 -34.28 16.51 -16.04
C GLU A 237 -32.90 16.00 -15.58
N PHE A 238 -32.88 15.00 -14.70
CA PHE A 238 -31.63 14.36 -14.27
C PHE A 238 -30.97 13.55 -15.40
N LEU A 239 -31.75 12.86 -16.23
CA LEU A 239 -31.25 12.16 -17.42
C LEU A 239 -30.59 13.13 -18.40
N ASP A 240 -31.21 14.29 -18.65
CA ASP A 240 -30.64 15.31 -19.52
C ASP A 240 -29.37 15.93 -18.94
N LYS A 241 -29.30 16.11 -17.61
CA LYS A 241 -28.04 16.48 -16.93
C LYS A 241 -26.95 15.43 -17.15
N ASN A 242 -27.23 14.13 -17.00
CA ASN A 242 -26.27 13.06 -17.24
C ASN A 242 -25.75 13.07 -18.69
N LYS A 243 -26.63 13.24 -19.67
CA LYS A 243 -26.24 13.36 -21.09
C LYS A 243 -25.31 14.54 -21.31
N LYS A 244 -25.62 15.70 -20.72
CA LYS A 244 -24.78 16.90 -20.81
C LYS A 244 -23.41 16.70 -20.16
N ASP A 245 -23.37 16.15 -18.95
CA ASP A 245 -22.12 15.87 -18.22
C ASP A 245 -21.23 14.88 -19.00
N LEU A 246 -21.84 13.87 -19.64
CA LEU A 246 -21.14 12.93 -20.51
C LEU A 246 -20.56 13.63 -21.74
N GLN A 247 -21.33 14.50 -22.41
CA GLN A 247 -20.85 15.29 -23.54
C GLN A 247 -19.67 16.21 -23.16
N GLU A 248 -19.74 16.88 -22.01
CA GLU A 248 -18.64 17.71 -21.49
C GLU A 248 -17.38 16.87 -21.23
N THR A 249 -17.55 15.64 -20.74
CA THR A 249 -16.44 14.70 -20.50
C THR A 249 -15.81 14.21 -21.81
N VAL A 250 -16.63 13.92 -22.84
CA VAL A 250 -16.15 13.56 -24.18
C VAL A 250 -15.41 14.72 -24.85
N ILE A 251 -15.82 15.97 -24.62
CA ILE A 251 -15.06 17.13 -25.10
C ILE A 251 -13.70 17.20 -24.40
N LEU A 252 -13.66 16.95 -23.08
CA LEU A 252 -12.43 17.00 -22.29
C LEU A 252 -11.39 15.96 -22.75
N VAL A 253 -11.82 14.72 -23.05
CA VAL A 253 -10.88 13.65 -23.46
C VAL A 253 -10.16 13.93 -24.77
N ASN A 254 -10.80 14.69 -25.66
CA ASN A 254 -10.22 15.10 -26.94
C ASN A 254 -9.14 16.19 -26.77
N GLY A 255 -8.99 16.75 -25.58
CA GLY A 255 -7.93 17.69 -25.24
C GLY A 255 -6.56 17.04 -25.02
N GLN A 256 -5.57 17.89 -24.79
CA GLN A 256 -4.26 17.48 -24.31
C GLN A 256 -4.35 17.19 -22.80
N LEU A 257 -4.11 15.94 -22.43
CA LEU A 257 -4.19 15.42 -21.06
C LEU A 257 -2.97 14.54 -20.81
N ALA A 258 -2.45 14.57 -19.59
CA ALA A 258 -1.44 13.61 -19.12
C ALA A 258 -2.00 12.18 -19.16
N SER A 259 -1.12 11.17 -19.10
CA SER A 259 -1.53 9.76 -19.18
C SER A 259 -2.54 9.38 -18.09
N LEU A 260 -2.27 9.78 -16.84
CA LEU A 260 -3.14 9.51 -15.70
C LEU A 260 -4.50 10.23 -15.83
N GLU A 261 -4.47 11.50 -16.20
CA GLU A 261 -5.67 12.31 -16.45
C GLU A 261 -6.53 11.68 -17.54
N ARG A 262 -5.93 11.27 -18.65
CA ARG A 262 -6.63 10.61 -19.76
C ARG A 262 -7.27 9.29 -19.32
N ALA A 263 -6.56 8.48 -18.53
CA ALA A 263 -7.11 7.26 -17.97
C ALA A 263 -8.34 7.55 -17.09
N ALA A 264 -8.25 8.56 -16.22
CA ALA A 264 -9.38 8.96 -15.37
C ALA A 264 -10.57 9.52 -16.15
N VAL A 265 -10.34 10.33 -17.20
CA VAL A 265 -11.43 10.80 -18.09
C VAL A 265 -12.06 9.63 -18.85
N ASN A 266 -11.26 8.69 -19.36
CA ASN A 266 -11.80 7.49 -20.02
C ASN A 266 -12.69 6.68 -19.07
N THR A 267 -12.26 6.49 -17.83
CA THR A 267 -13.06 5.82 -16.79
C THR A 267 -14.35 6.59 -16.52
N LEU A 268 -14.32 7.92 -16.40
CA LEU A 268 -15.53 8.74 -16.26
C LEU A 268 -16.50 8.60 -17.44
N ILE A 269 -16.00 8.47 -18.67
CA ILE A 269 -16.85 8.26 -19.86
C ILE A 269 -17.54 6.90 -19.75
N ILE A 270 -16.78 5.83 -19.46
CA ILE A 270 -17.31 4.47 -19.35
C ILE A 270 -18.40 4.44 -18.28
N VAL A 271 -18.07 4.91 -17.07
CA VAL A 271 -19.02 4.93 -15.95
C VAL A 271 -20.20 5.86 -16.24
N GLY A 272 -19.97 7.01 -16.88
CA GLY A 272 -21.02 7.96 -17.27
C GLY A 272 -22.01 7.41 -18.31
N VAL A 273 -21.55 6.57 -19.24
CA VAL A 273 -22.45 5.86 -20.17
C VAL A 273 -23.35 4.89 -19.41
N HIS A 274 -22.78 4.07 -18.50
CA HIS A 274 -23.57 3.16 -17.67
C HIS A 274 -24.57 3.91 -16.78
N ALA A 275 -24.11 4.96 -16.12
CA ALA A 275 -24.94 5.82 -15.28
C ALA A 275 -26.14 6.41 -16.06
N ARG A 276 -25.91 6.89 -17.28
CA ARG A 276 -26.98 7.36 -18.18
C ARG A 276 -27.96 6.26 -18.54
N ASP A 277 -27.46 5.08 -18.92
CA ASP A 277 -28.30 3.97 -19.38
C ASP A 277 -29.21 3.44 -18.27
N ILE A 278 -28.70 3.40 -17.03
CA ILE A 278 -29.49 3.09 -15.84
C ILE A 278 -30.61 4.12 -15.68
N VAL A 279 -30.30 5.42 -15.67
CA VAL A 279 -31.32 6.48 -15.52
C VAL A 279 -32.33 6.45 -16.68
N GLU A 280 -31.89 6.17 -17.91
CA GLU A 280 -32.80 6.01 -19.05
C GLU A 280 -33.77 4.84 -18.88
N THR A 281 -33.30 3.75 -18.29
CA THR A 281 -34.14 2.60 -17.92
C THR A 281 -35.13 2.98 -16.82
N LEU A 282 -34.68 3.73 -15.81
CA LEU A 282 -35.56 4.21 -14.73
C LEU A 282 -36.70 5.09 -15.25
N VAL A 283 -36.39 5.99 -16.18
CA VAL A 283 -37.37 6.84 -16.88
C VAL A 283 -38.34 6.01 -17.71
N LYS A 284 -37.88 4.98 -18.44
CA LYS A 284 -38.73 4.14 -19.28
C LYS A 284 -39.72 3.29 -18.48
N GLU A 285 -39.25 2.71 -17.38
CA GLU A 285 -40.02 1.77 -16.56
C GLU A 285 -40.86 2.46 -15.47
N LYS A 286 -40.71 3.78 -15.31
CA LYS A 286 -41.50 4.63 -14.40
C LYS A 286 -41.41 4.20 -12.92
N TYR A 287 -40.19 3.89 -12.48
CA TYR A 287 -39.94 3.59 -11.07
C TYR A 287 -40.33 4.77 -10.18
N SER A 288 -40.91 4.45 -9.02
CA SER A 288 -41.53 5.44 -8.13
C SER A 288 -40.85 5.54 -6.76
N SER A 289 -39.80 4.77 -6.50
CA SER A 289 -39.12 4.74 -5.20
C SER A 289 -37.66 4.31 -5.34
N SER A 290 -36.79 4.89 -4.51
CA SER A 290 -35.38 4.51 -4.37
C SER A 290 -35.16 3.18 -3.65
N ASP A 291 -36.17 2.65 -2.94
CA ASP A 291 -36.11 1.35 -2.23
C ASP A 291 -36.44 0.15 -3.13
N ALA A 292 -36.60 0.37 -4.45
CA ALA A 292 -36.91 -0.70 -5.39
C ALA A 292 -35.77 -1.74 -5.43
N PHE A 293 -36.11 -3.03 -5.45
CA PHE A 293 -35.12 -4.12 -5.46
C PHE A 293 -34.21 -4.06 -6.69
N GLU A 294 -34.68 -3.51 -7.80
CA GLU A 294 -33.85 -3.31 -9.01
C GLU A 294 -32.74 -2.25 -8.83
N LEU A 295 -32.75 -1.48 -7.73
CA LEU A 295 -31.76 -0.45 -7.38
C LEU A 295 -30.81 -0.84 -6.23
N MET A 296 -31.06 -1.96 -5.53
CA MET A 296 -30.22 -2.50 -4.44
C MET A 296 -29.20 -3.52 -4.95
#